data_AF-A0A192D570-F1
#
_entry.id   AF-A0A192D570-F1
#
_cell.length_a   1.000
_cell.length_b   1.000
_cell.length_c   1.000
_cell.angle_alpha   90.00
_cell.angle_beta   90.00
_cell.angle_gamma   90.00
#
_symmetry.space_group_name_H-M   'P 1'
#
loop_
_entity.id
_entity.type
_entity.pdbx_description
1 polymer ?
#
loop_
_entity_poly.entity_id
_entity_poly.type
_entity_poly.pdbx_seq_one_letter_code
_entity_poly.pdbx_strand_id
1 'polypeptide(L)'
;MAFNHGALDATLAAAAGDDAALLRELRSAFLESAMRQLDLLKRARCDGNWHVAAMRLKGLAASFHAEDLLQAAEIALQAAPGEPFAIREVEAVLARFSRTLPRNPNRI
;
A
#
# COMPACT_ATOMS: atom_id res chain seq x y z
N MET A 1 -17.77 1.65 9.25
CA MET A 1 -17.24 0.64 8.32
C MET A 1 -16.12 -0.10 9.02
N ALA A 2 -16.22 -1.41 9.19
CA ALA A 2 -15.14 -2.23 9.76
C ALA A 2 -14.09 -2.43 8.67
N PHE A 3 -12.85 -2.01 8.94
CA PHE A 3 -11.76 -1.97 7.96
C PHE A 3 -11.15 -3.36 7.81
N ASN A 4 -10.95 -3.83 6.57
CA ASN A 4 -10.44 -5.18 6.28
C ASN A 4 -8.92 -5.28 6.40
N HIS A 5 -8.37 -4.74 7.49
CA HIS A 5 -6.97 -4.90 7.87
C HIS A 5 -6.63 -6.34 8.24
N GLY A 6 -7.64 -7.11 8.65
CA GLY A 6 -7.49 -8.51 9.05
C GLY A 6 -6.99 -9.40 7.91
N ALA A 7 -7.38 -9.15 6.66
CA ALA A 7 -6.93 -9.96 5.52
C ALA A 7 -5.43 -9.80 5.25
N LEU A 8 -4.93 -8.55 5.21
CA LEU A 8 -3.49 -8.27 5.12
C LEU A 8 -2.71 -8.93 6.26
N ASP A 9 -3.16 -8.71 7.49
CA ASP A 9 -2.49 -9.22 8.69
C ASP A 9 -2.46 -10.76 8.69
N ALA A 10 -3.55 -11.40 8.26
CA ALA A 10 -3.64 -12.85 8.12
C ALA A 10 -2.69 -13.38 7.03
N THR A 11 -2.60 -12.74 5.86
CA THR A 11 -1.67 -13.16 4.80
C THR A 11 -0.21 -13.04 5.27
N LEU A 12 0.13 -11.94 5.94
CA LEU A 12 1.49 -11.76 6.48
C LEU A 12 1.80 -12.75 7.61
N ALA A 13 0.85 -13.00 8.51
CA ALA A 13 1.00 -13.99 9.58
C ALA A 13 1.14 -15.41 9.03
N ALA A 14 0.39 -15.77 7.99
CA ALA A 14 0.52 -17.06 7.33
C ALA A 14 1.91 -17.28 6.72
N ALA A 15 2.55 -16.21 6.21
CA ALA A 15 3.91 -16.27 5.69
C ALA A 15 4.98 -16.27 6.79
N ALA A 16 4.74 -15.55 7.90
CA ALA A 16 5.70 -15.42 9.00
C ALA A 16 5.64 -16.57 10.03
N GLY A 17 4.51 -17.28 10.11
CA GLY A 17 4.26 -18.25 11.18
C GLY A 17 4.30 -17.59 12.56
N ASP A 18 5.00 -18.23 13.51
CA ASP A 18 5.15 -17.75 14.88
C ASP A 18 6.28 -16.70 15.04
N ASP A 19 6.98 -16.34 13.95
CA ASP A 19 8.05 -15.34 13.99
C ASP A 19 7.50 -13.91 13.93
N ALA A 20 7.33 -13.32 15.12
CA ALA A 20 6.88 -11.94 15.25
C ALA A 20 7.86 -10.90 14.68
N ALA A 21 9.16 -11.21 14.56
CA ALA A 21 10.13 -10.32 13.94
C ALA A 21 9.96 -10.30 12.42
N LEU A 22 9.84 -11.48 11.80
CA LEU A 22 9.56 -11.63 10.38
C LEU A 22 8.22 -10.97 10.00
N LEU A 23 7.17 -11.13 10.81
CA LEU A 23 5.88 -10.46 10.58
C LEU A 23 6.03 -8.93 10.48
N ARG A 24 6.80 -8.31 11.38
CA ARG A 24 7.07 -6.87 11.36
C ARG A 24 7.88 -6.46 10.13
N GLU A 25 8.86 -7.26 9.74
CA GLU A 25 9.68 -7.01 8.56
C GLU A 25 8.83 -7.05 7.28
N LEU A 26 8.03 -8.09 7.09
CA LEU A 26 7.14 -8.22 5.94
C LEU A 26 6.14 -7.05 5.88
N ARG A 27 5.62 -6.63 7.04
CA ARG A 27 4.74 -5.46 7.14
C ARG A 27 5.44 -4.17 6.73
N SER A 28 6.69 -3.97 7.15
CA SER A 28 7.51 -2.83 6.73
C SER A 28 7.77 -2.87 5.22
N ALA A 29 8.16 -4.02 4.69
CA ALA A 29 8.45 -4.22 3.28
C ALA A 29 7.23 -3.95 2.39
N PHE A 30 6.03 -4.39 2.81
CA PHE A 30 4.77 -4.10 2.13
C PHE A 30 4.54 -2.58 2.04
N LEU A 31 4.62 -1.86 3.17
CA LEU A 31 4.39 -0.42 3.16
C LEU A 31 5.44 0.36 2.40
N GLU A 32 6.71 -0.01 2.53
CA GLU A 32 7.77 0.61 1.74
C GLU A 32 7.52 0.42 0.24
N SER A 33 7.05 -0.75 -0.17
CA SER A 33 6.69 -1.02 -1.57
C SER A 33 5.51 -0.17 -2.05
N ALA A 34 4.47 -0.05 -1.23
CA ALA A 34 3.30 0.76 -1.56
C ALA A 34 3.64 2.27 -1.60
N MET A 35 4.42 2.76 -0.63
CA MET A 35 4.90 4.14 -0.58
C MET A 35 5.76 4.50 -1.79
N ARG A 36 6.58 3.56 -2.30
CA ARG A 36 7.32 3.77 -3.55
C ARG A 36 6.39 3.97 -4.74
N GLN A 37 5.30 3.20 -4.87
CA GLN A 37 4.35 3.40 -5.96
C GLN A 37 3.59 4.74 -5.82
N LEU A 38 3.24 5.13 -4.59
CA LEU A 38 2.66 6.46 -4.34
C LEU A 38 3.61 7.60 -4.74
N ASP A 39 4.90 7.52 -4.41
CA ASP A 39 5.88 8.51 -4.86
C ASP A 39 5.99 8.56 -6.39
N LEU A 40 5.95 7.41 -7.07
CA LEU A 40 5.92 7.35 -8.54
C LEU A 40 4.64 7.97 -9.13
N LEU A 41 3.47 7.73 -8.53
CA LEU A 41 2.20 8.37 -8.93
C LEU A 41 2.30 9.90 -8.84
N LYS A 42 2.80 10.41 -7.71
CA LYS A 42 2.99 11.86 -7.49
C LYS A 42 3.94 12.52 -8.50
N ARG A 43 4.90 11.76 -9.02
CA ARG A 43 5.91 12.24 -9.98
C ARG A 43 5.54 11.99 -11.44
N ALA A 44 4.50 11.19 -11.71
CA ALA A 44 4.10 10.87 -13.07
C ALA A 44 3.72 12.14 -13.84
N ARG A 45 4.30 12.32 -15.02
CA ARG A 45 4.05 13.45 -15.93
C ARG A 45 3.26 13.06 -17.18
N CYS A 46 3.04 11.76 -17.38
CA CYS A 46 2.30 11.20 -18.51
C CYS A 46 1.47 10.01 -18.05
N ASP A 47 0.47 9.66 -18.86
CA ASP A 47 -0.47 8.57 -18.61
C ASP A 47 0.23 7.23 -18.42
N GLY A 48 1.30 6.96 -19.20
CA GLY A 48 2.06 5.71 -19.11
C GLY A 48 2.71 5.50 -17.74
N ASN A 49 3.40 6.52 -17.22
CA ASN A 49 4.06 6.43 -15.91
C ASN A 49 3.04 6.27 -14.78
N TRP A 50 1.92 6.99 -14.89
CA TRP A 50 0.82 6.90 -13.94
C TRP A 50 0.18 5.51 -13.94
N HIS A 51 -0.18 5.00 -15.12
CA HIS A 51 -0.81 3.69 -15.29
C HIS A 51 0.08 2.56 -14.76
N VAL A 52 1.39 2.59 -15.05
CA VAL A 52 2.33 1.58 -14.54
C VAL A 52 2.42 1.63 -13.01
N ALA A 53 2.54 2.81 -12.41
CA ALA A 53 2.60 2.93 -10.96
C ALA A 53 1.28 2.47 -10.28
N ALA A 54 0.13 2.86 -10.85
CA ALA A 54 -1.18 2.45 -10.34
C ALA A 54 -1.42 0.94 -10.51
N MET A 55 -1.03 0.33 -11.63
CA MET A 55 -1.11 -1.12 -11.85
C MET A 55 -0.23 -1.89 -10.87
N ARG A 56 0.99 -1.41 -10.61
CA ARG A 56 1.90 -2.02 -9.63
C ARG A 56 1.34 -1.92 -8.21
N LEU A 57 0.75 -0.78 -7.86
CA LEU A 57 0.07 -0.61 -6.58
C LEU A 57 -1.13 -1.57 -6.45
N LYS A 58 -1.93 -1.70 -7.52
CA LYS A 58 -3.07 -2.63 -7.57
C LYS A 58 -2.61 -4.08 -7.39
N GLY A 59 -1.58 -4.51 -8.12
CA GLY A 59 -1.03 -5.86 -8.01
C GLY A 59 -0.52 -6.16 -6.60
N LEU A 60 0.21 -5.22 -5.99
CA LEU A 60 0.66 -5.33 -4.61
C LEU A 60 -0.52 -5.48 -3.64
N ALA A 61 -1.55 -4.65 -3.77
CA ALA A 61 -2.72 -4.74 -2.91
C ALA A 61 -3.46 -6.08 -3.05
N ALA A 62 -3.60 -6.57 -4.30
CA ALA A 62 -4.26 -7.84 -4.59
C ALA A 62 -3.51 -9.03 -3.97
N SER A 63 -2.18 -9.08 -4.05
CA SER A 63 -1.37 -10.17 -3.51
C SER A 63 -1.51 -10.36 -1.99
N PHE A 64 -1.85 -9.29 -1.28
CA PHE A 64 -2.01 -9.30 0.18
C PHE A 64 -3.46 -9.07 0.63
N HIS A 65 -4.43 -9.18 -0.29
CA HIS A 65 -5.86 -8.97 0.02
C HIS A 65 -6.15 -7.65 0.74
N ALA A 66 -5.39 -6.59 0.42
CA ALA A 66 -5.54 -5.27 1.01
C ALA A 66 -6.63 -4.47 0.27
N GLU A 67 -7.89 -4.82 0.51
CA GLU A 67 -9.07 -4.31 -0.24
C GLU A 67 -9.12 -2.78 -0.31
N ASP A 68 -8.90 -2.07 0.80
CA ASP A 68 -8.88 -0.60 0.81
C ASP A 68 -7.81 -0.02 -0.13
N LEU A 69 -6.63 -0.66 -0.19
CA LEU A 69 -5.55 -0.22 -1.09
C LEU A 69 -5.83 -0.60 -2.54
N LEU A 70 -6.47 -1.75 -2.74
CA LEU A 70 -6.90 -2.21 -4.06
C LEU A 70 -7.89 -1.20 -4.67
N GLN A 71 -8.88 -0.78 -3.89
CA GLN A 71 -9.87 0.22 -4.31
C GLN A 71 -9.21 1.58 -4.61
N ALA A 72 -8.31 2.06 -3.74
CA ALA A 72 -7.60 3.31 -4.00
C ALA A 72 -6.71 3.25 -5.25
N ALA A 73 -6.08 2.10 -5.52
CA ALA A 73 -5.31 1.88 -6.74
C ALA A 73 -6.21 1.84 -8.00
N GLU A 74 -7.42 1.30 -7.89
CA GLU A 74 -8.41 1.34 -8.98
C GLU A 74 -8.90 2.76 -9.27
N ILE A 75 -9.17 3.55 -8.22
CA ILE A 75 -9.47 4.98 -8.38
C ILE A 75 -8.33 5.68 -9.12
N ALA A 76 -7.08 5.44 -8.72
CA ALA A 76 -5.92 5.98 -9.43
C ALA A 76 -5.87 5.54 -10.89
N LEU A 77 -6.11 4.27 -11.21
CA LEU A 77 -6.11 3.77 -12.60
C LEU A 77 -7.15 4.44 -13.50
N GLN A 78 -8.29 4.86 -12.95
CA GLN A 78 -9.36 5.53 -13.68
C GLN A 78 -9.19 7.07 -13.72
N ALA A 79 -8.25 7.61 -12.94
CA ALA A 79 -7.99 9.04 -12.86
C ALA A 79 -6.88 9.49 -13.83
N ALA A 80 -6.87 10.78 -14.16
CA ALA A 80 -5.81 11.39 -14.93
C ALA A 80 -4.50 11.51 -14.10
N PRO A 81 -3.31 11.58 -14.73
CA PRO A 81 -2.07 11.78 -14.01
C PRO A 81 -2.07 13.03 -13.14
N GLY A 82 -1.67 12.87 -11.88
CA GLY A 82 -1.59 13.97 -10.92
C GLY A 82 -2.93 14.41 -10.34
N GLU A 83 -4.02 13.67 -10.60
CA GLU A 83 -5.33 13.98 -10.04
C GLU A 83 -5.27 13.97 -8.49
N PRO A 84 -5.56 15.11 -7.83
CA PRO A 84 -5.34 15.24 -6.39
C PRO A 84 -6.18 14.31 -5.52
N PHE A 85 -7.41 13.99 -5.91
CA PHE A 85 -8.28 13.12 -5.12
C PHE A 85 -7.74 11.69 -5.08
N ALA A 86 -7.36 11.10 -6.22
CA ALA A 86 -6.77 9.78 -6.32
C ALA A 86 -5.49 9.64 -5.48
N ILE A 87 -4.62 10.66 -5.51
CA ILE A 87 -3.41 10.69 -4.66
C ILE A 87 -3.79 10.69 -3.18
N ARG A 88 -4.75 11.53 -2.78
CA ARG A 88 -5.19 11.64 -1.38
C ARG A 88 -5.85 10.36 -0.88
N GLU A 89 -6.60 9.66 -1.72
CA GLU A 89 -7.19 8.37 -1.35
C GLU A 89 -6.10 7.33 -1.04
N VAL A 90 -5.08 7.22 -1.90
CA VAL A 90 -3.94 6.33 -1.66
C VAL A 90 -3.18 6.74 -0.39
N GLU A 91 -2.91 8.03 -0.21
CA GLU A 91 -2.27 8.55 1.01
C GLU A 91 -3.05 8.22 2.28
N ALA A 92 -4.37 8.42 2.26
CA ALA A 92 -5.25 8.18 3.39
C ALA A 92 -5.29 6.69 3.77
N VAL A 93 -5.27 5.80 2.78
CA VAL A 93 -5.15 4.36 3.01
C VAL A 93 -3.78 4.02 3.61
N LEU A 94 -2.68 4.48 3.03
CA LEU A 94 -1.33 4.17 3.53
C LEU A 94 -1.07 4.72 4.94
N ALA A 95 -1.60 5.91 5.25
CA ALA A 95 -1.51 6.49 6.60
C ALA A 95 -2.26 5.65 7.66
N ARG A 96 -3.33 4.95 7.26
CA ARG A 96 -4.02 3.99 8.15
C ARG A 96 -3.16 2.76 8.40
N PHE A 97 -2.56 2.19 7.35
CA PHE A 97 -1.64 1.06 7.52
C PHE A 97 -0.40 1.41 8.35
N SER A 98 0.14 2.62 8.22
CA SER A 98 1.33 3.02 9.00
C SER A 98 1.05 3.19 10.48
N ARG A 99 -0.17 3.61 10.86
CA ARG A 99 -0.56 3.79 12.28
C ARG A 99 -0.58 2.49 13.08
N THR A 100 -0.70 1.35 12.38
CA THR A 100 -0.75 0.03 13.00
C THR A 100 0.61 -0.66 13.04
N LEU A 101 1.68 -0.05 12.51
CA LEU A 101 3.05 -0.52 12.78
C LEU A 101 3.57 0.04 14.09
N PRO A 102 4.07 -0.80 15.01
CA PRO A 102 4.91 -0.31 16.09
C PRO A 102 6.16 0.35 15.49
N ARG A 103 6.50 1.55 15.98
CA ARG A 103 7.73 2.27 15.59
C ARG A 103 8.93 1.37 15.88
N ASN A 104 9.69 0.99 14.86
CA ASN A 104 10.92 0.21 15.05
C ASN A 104 12.00 1.14 15.62
N PRO A 105 12.48 0.95 16.87
CA PRO A 105 13.49 1.80 17.48
C PRO A 105 14.89 1.63 16.85
N ASN A 106 15.10 0.63 15.98
CA ASN A 106 16.41 0.25 15.46
C ASN A 106 16.65 0.60 13.98
N ARG A 107 15.85 1.50 13.41
CA ARG A 107 16.15 2.12 12.10
C ARG A 107 17.08 3.31 12.35
N ILE A 108 18.38 3.09 12.11
CA ILE A 108 19.45 4.11 12.10
C ILE A 108 19.18 5.12 10.99
#